data_AF-A0A8T5GQX5-F1
#
_entry.id   AF-A0A8T5GQX5-F1
#
_cell.length_a   1.000
_cell.length_b   1.000
_cell.length_c   1.000
_cell.angle_alpha   90.00
_cell.angle_beta   90.00
_cell.angle_gamma   90.00
#
_symmetry.space_group_name_H-M   'P 1'
#
loop_
_entity.id
_entity.type
_entity.pdbx_description
1 polymer ?
#
loop_
_entity_poly.entity_id
_entity_poly.type
_entity_poly.pdbx_seq_one_letter_code
_entity_poly.pdbx_strand_id
1 'polypeptide(L)'
;GEYDIYINCADIAGNKANETAEFSIIVDTYPPQLLQVYTSPGILHIEMDEASTCEYDVSSSFLYGSGIQMTGVMTTGHTASIEGDTFHIMCSDSFGNIGSYEVYL
;
A
#
# COMPACT_ATOMS: atom_id res chain seq x y z
N GLY A 1 5.22 16.84 -2.55
CA GLY A 1 5.89 18.12 -2.79
C GLY A 1 5.74 18.43 -4.25
N GLU A 2 5.15 19.57 -4.56
CA GLU A 2 5.01 20.07 -5.93
C GLU A 2 6.24 20.93 -6.24
N TYR A 3 6.82 20.72 -7.43
CA TYR A 3 8.02 21.41 -7.86
C TYR A 3 7.87 21.91 -9.29
N ASP A 4 8.18 23.19 -9.48
CA ASP A 4 8.24 23.81 -10.79
C ASP A 4 9.70 23.96 -11.22
N ILE A 5 10.05 23.42 -12.38
CA ILE A 5 11.34 23.66 -13.03
C ILE A 5 11.13 24.68 -14.14
N TYR A 6 11.75 25.84 -13.97
CA TYR A 6 11.81 26.86 -15.01
C TYR A 6 13.02 26.59 -15.92
N ILE A 7 12.75 26.31 -17.18
CA ILE A 7 13.75 26.08 -18.22
C ILE A 7 13.84 27.36 -19.05
N ASN A 8 14.99 28.02 -19.01
CA ASN A 8 15.32 29.15 -19.90
C ASN A 8 16.44 28.72 -20.84
N CYS A 9 16.23 28.90 -22.14
CA CYS A 9 17.27 28.75 -23.14
C CYS A 9 17.42 30.01 -23.98
N ALA A 10 18.65 30.31 -24.36
CA ALA A 10 18.97 31.39 -25.28
C ALA A 10 19.89 30.87 -26.39
N ASP A 11 19.63 31.25 -27.63
CA ASP A 11 20.51 30.92 -28.75
C ASP A 11 21.63 31.94 -28.95
N ILE A 12 22.58 31.63 -29.83
CA ILE A 12 23.72 32.51 -30.15
C ILE A 12 23.30 33.82 -30.82
N ALA A 13 22.09 33.88 -31.40
CA ALA A 13 21.51 35.07 -32.00
C ALA A 13 20.75 35.93 -30.99
N GLY A 14 20.61 35.48 -29.74
CA GLY A 14 19.95 36.20 -28.66
C GLY A 14 18.45 35.92 -28.52
N ASN A 15 17.88 34.98 -29.27
CA ASN A 15 16.49 34.55 -29.06
C ASN A 15 16.40 33.79 -27.73
N LYS A 16 15.34 34.05 -26.96
CA LYS A 16 15.09 33.39 -25.67
C LYS A 16 13.80 32.60 -25.72
N ALA A 17 13.79 31.39 -25.19
CA ALA A 17 12.58 30.65 -24.87
C ALA A 17 12.56 30.30 -23.38
N ASN A 18 11.36 30.35 -22.80
CA ASN A 18 11.11 29.99 -21.42
C ASN A 18 9.99 28.95 -21.40
N GLU A 19 10.18 27.88 -20.64
CA GLU A 19 9.19 26.85 -20.43
C GLU A 19 9.20 26.44 -18.96
N THR A 20 8.06 26.00 -18.44
CA THR A 20 7.94 25.51 -17.07
C THR A 20 7.51 24.05 -17.14
N ALA A 21 8.22 23.18 -16.43
CA ALA A 21 7.85 21.79 -16.22
C ALA A 21 7.42 21.62 -14.77
N GLU A 22 6.19 21.13 -14.56
CA GLU A 22 5.65 20.82 -13.22
C GLU A 22 5.82 19.33 -12.94
N PHE A 23 6.25 18.98 -11.74
CA PHE A 23 6.26 17.59 -11.28
C PHE A 23 5.96 17.47 -9.79
N SER A 24 5.28 16.39 -9.43
CA SER A 24 4.94 16.06 -8.04
C SER A 24 5.83 14.93 -7.53
N ILE A 25 6.32 15.09 -6.29
CA ILE A 25 6.95 14.01 -5.52
C ILE A 25 6.03 13.67 -4.36
N ILE A 26 5.39 12.51 -4.41
CA ILE A 26 4.65 11.95 -3.28
C ILE A 26 5.59 10.97 -2.56
N VAL A 27 5.74 11.16 -1.25
CA VAL A 27 6.54 10.28 -0.40
C VAL A 27 5.62 9.68 0.63
N ASP A 28 5.50 8.36 0.61
CA ASP A 28 4.92 7.59 1.70
C ASP A 28 6.00 6.75 2.37
N THR A 29 6.02 6.79 3.69
CA THR A 29 6.96 6.03 4.53
C THR A 29 6.24 5.22 5.60
N TYR A 30 4.91 5.19 5.58
CA TYR A 30 4.11 4.52 6.59
C TYR A 30 3.43 3.29 5.97
N PRO A 31 3.35 2.18 6.72
CA PRO A 31 2.61 1.02 6.25
C PRO A 31 1.09 1.23 6.39
N PRO A 32 0.28 0.50 5.60
CA PRO A 32 -1.18 0.50 5.73
C PRO A 32 -1.59 0.07 7.13
N GLN A 33 -2.44 0.82 7.81
CA GLN A 33 -2.91 0.54 9.18
C GLN A 33 -4.24 -0.21 9.18
N LEU A 34 -4.34 -1.21 10.07
CA LEU A 34 -5.56 -1.98 10.29
C LEU A 34 -6.61 -1.15 11.05
N LEU A 35 -7.71 -0.81 10.39
CA LEU A 35 -8.81 -0.02 10.96
C LEU A 35 -9.89 -0.88 11.61
N GLN A 36 -10.26 -1.98 10.96
CA GLN A 36 -11.37 -2.81 11.41
C GLN A 36 -11.12 -4.28 11.12
N VAL A 37 -11.61 -5.12 12.04
CA VAL A 37 -11.67 -6.57 11.89
C VAL A 37 -13.07 -7.03 12.26
N TYR A 38 -13.67 -7.87 11.43
CA TYR A 38 -14.94 -8.53 11.74
C TYR A 38 -15.07 -9.86 10.98
N THR A 39 -16.06 -10.66 11.36
CA THR A 39 -16.30 -11.96 10.73
C THR A 39 -17.72 -12.06 10.20
N SER A 40 -17.87 -12.73 9.06
CA SER A 40 -19.15 -13.33 8.62
C SER A 40 -19.00 -14.85 8.62
N PRO A 41 -20.07 -15.65 8.43
CA PRO A 41 -19.97 -17.10 8.48
C PRO A 41 -18.83 -17.65 7.59
N GLY A 42 -17.79 -18.18 8.24
CA GLY A 42 -16.61 -18.77 7.59
C GLY A 42 -15.63 -17.78 6.94
N ILE A 43 -15.78 -16.47 7.11
CA ILE A 43 -14.95 -15.45 6.45
C ILE A 43 -14.49 -14.39 7.45
N LEU A 44 -13.17 -14.17 7.48
CA LEU A 44 -12.53 -13.03 8.12
C LEU A 44 -12.55 -11.84 7.17
N HIS A 45 -12.92 -10.67 7.67
CA HIS A 45 -12.86 -9.39 6.98
C HIS A 45 -11.92 -8.46 7.73
N ILE A 46 -11.06 -7.78 6.98
CA ILE A 46 -10.21 -6.70 7.49
C ILE A 46 -10.35 -5.47 6.59
N GLU A 47 -10.26 -4.30 7.21
CA GLU A 47 -10.25 -3.02 6.51
C GLU A 47 -8.99 -2.22 6.89
N MET A 48 -8.30 -1.71 5.89
CA MET A 48 -7.12 -0.86 6.01
C MET A 48 -7.47 0.61 5.79
N ASP A 49 -6.62 1.51 6.29
CA ASP A 49 -6.76 2.96 6.09
C ASP A 49 -6.37 3.42 4.69
N GLU A 50 -5.62 2.61 3.95
CA GLU A 50 -5.23 2.85 2.57
C GLU A 50 -5.27 1.59 1.70
N ALA A 51 -5.09 1.78 0.40
CA ALA A 51 -5.08 0.70 -0.58
C ALA A 51 -3.83 -0.17 -0.43
N SER A 52 -4.02 -1.46 -0.14
CA SER A 52 -2.93 -2.41 0.08
C SER A 52 -3.19 -3.76 -0.56
N THR A 53 -2.20 -4.63 -0.55
CA THR A 53 -2.34 -6.05 -0.86
C THR A 53 -1.90 -6.85 0.36
N CYS A 54 -2.78 -7.71 0.85
CA CYS A 54 -2.57 -8.46 2.08
C CYS A 54 -2.36 -9.95 1.83
N GLU A 55 -1.48 -10.54 2.63
CA GLU A 55 -1.23 -11.97 2.75
C GLU A 55 -1.40 -12.41 4.19
N TYR A 56 -1.68 -13.69 4.42
CA TYR A 56 -1.80 -14.27 5.75
C TYR A 56 -1.21 -15.68 5.88
N ASP A 57 -0.95 -16.07 7.12
CA ASP A 57 -0.63 -17.44 7.53
C ASP A 57 -1.28 -17.72 8.91
N VAL A 58 -1.84 -18.92 9.10
CA VAL A 58 -2.53 -19.32 10.34
C VAL A 58 -1.67 -20.15 11.28
N SER A 59 -0.46 -20.54 10.85
CA SER A 59 0.47 -21.38 11.58
C SER A 59 1.53 -20.55 12.31
N SER A 60 2.07 -19.52 11.67
CA SER A 60 3.16 -18.70 12.23
C SER A 60 3.37 -17.38 11.49
N SER A 61 4.19 -16.49 12.06
CA SER A 61 4.74 -15.33 11.35
C SER A 61 5.51 -15.74 10.09
N PHE A 62 5.40 -14.97 9.03
CA PHE A 62 6.01 -15.23 7.72
C PHE A 62 6.71 -13.97 7.17
N LEU A 63 7.25 -14.02 5.95
CA LEU A 63 7.76 -12.83 5.26
C LEU A 63 6.78 -12.46 4.15
N TYR A 64 6.52 -11.16 3.95
CA TYR A 64 5.66 -10.73 2.86
C TYR A 64 6.14 -11.30 1.51
N GLY A 65 5.22 -11.85 0.72
CA GLY A 65 5.46 -12.59 -0.51
C GLY A 65 5.53 -14.11 -0.34
N SER A 66 5.48 -14.62 0.89
CA SER A 66 5.44 -16.07 1.16
C SER A 66 4.12 -16.55 1.77
N GLY A 67 3.18 -15.65 2.04
CA GLY A 67 1.90 -15.99 2.66
C GLY A 67 0.83 -16.37 1.64
N ILE A 68 -0.37 -16.66 2.14
CA ILE A 68 -1.56 -16.87 1.33
C ILE A 68 -2.19 -15.51 1.05
N GLN A 69 -2.35 -15.16 -0.21
CA GLN A 69 -2.96 -13.88 -0.57
C GLN A 69 -4.44 -13.81 -0.13
N MET A 70 -4.82 -12.72 0.54
CA MET A 70 -6.21 -12.38 0.79
C MET A 70 -6.89 -11.89 -0.50
N THR A 71 -8.22 -11.77 -0.47
CA THR A 71 -8.94 -11.11 -1.56
C THR A 71 -8.60 -9.61 -1.60
N GLY A 72 -8.79 -8.99 -2.78
CA GLY A 72 -8.46 -7.58 -2.98
C GLY A 72 -6.96 -7.36 -3.23
N VAL A 73 -6.64 -6.66 -4.31
CA VAL A 73 -5.27 -6.25 -4.67
C VAL A 73 -5.29 -4.75 -4.81
N MET A 74 -4.45 -4.06 -4.03
CA MET A 74 -4.44 -2.60 -3.95
C MET A 74 -5.84 -2.04 -3.64
N THR A 75 -6.50 -2.61 -2.64
CA THR A 75 -7.81 -2.20 -2.12
C THR A 75 -7.73 -1.97 -0.61
N THR A 76 -8.74 -1.35 0.00
CA THR A 76 -8.78 -1.14 1.46
C THR A 76 -9.36 -2.34 2.20
N GLY A 77 -10.32 -3.04 1.59
CA GLY A 77 -10.98 -4.20 2.19
C GLY A 77 -10.38 -5.51 1.69
N HIS A 78 -10.20 -6.46 2.61
CA HIS A 78 -9.67 -7.79 2.32
C HIS A 78 -10.43 -8.87 3.09
N THR A 79 -10.50 -10.06 2.48
CA THR A 79 -11.11 -11.23 3.12
C THR A 79 -10.25 -12.49 3.01
N ALA A 80 -10.40 -13.37 4.00
CA ALA A 80 -9.82 -14.70 4.00
C ALA A 80 -10.84 -15.72 4.55
N SER A 81 -10.73 -16.97 4.10
CA SER A 81 -11.46 -18.09 4.71
C SER A 81 -10.99 -18.29 6.15
N ILE A 82 -11.92 -18.55 7.07
CA ILE A 82 -11.57 -18.89 8.45
C ILE A 82 -11.10 -20.34 8.49
N GLU A 83 -9.78 -20.53 8.65
CA GLU A 83 -9.12 -21.84 8.69
C GLU A 83 -8.34 -22.10 10.00
N GLY A 84 -8.35 -21.15 10.93
CA GLY A 84 -7.71 -21.24 12.24
C GLY A 84 -8.15 -20.10 13.18
N ASP A 85 -7.65 -20.12 14.41
CA ASP A 85 -8.03 -19.17 15.46
C ASP A 85 -7.10 -17.93 15.54
N THR A 86 -5.99 -17.96 14.80
CA THR A 86 -5.01 -16.87 14.76
C THR A 86 -4.55 -16.67 13.33
N PHE A 87 -4.51 -15.40 12.91
CA PHE A 87 -4.04 -14.98 11.61
C PHE A 87 -2.86 -14.03 11.80
N HIS A 88 -1.70 -14.44 11.31
CA HIS A 88 -0.60 -13.53 11.05
C HIS A 88 -0.87 -12.92 9.68
N ILE A 89 -0.90 -11.60 9.57
CA ILE A 89 -1.27 -10.88 8.35
C ILE A 89 -0.16 -9.86 8.03
N MET A 90 0.24 -9.80 6.77
CA MET A 90 1.17 -8.78 6.27
C MET A 90 0.60 -8.09 5.05
N CYS A 91 0.67 -6.76 5.00
CA CYS A 91 0.09 -5.98 3.92
C CYS A 91 1.06 -4.94 3.38
N SER A 92 1.15 -4.83 2.05
CA SER A 92 1.99 -3.85 1.34
C SER A 92 1.15 -2.83 0.61
N ASP A 93 1.52 -1.56 0.70
CA ASP A 93 0.99 -0.47 -0.14
C ASP A 93 1.68 -0.40 -1.52
N SER A 94 1.38 0.64 -2.30
CA SER A 94 2.03 0.91 -3.59
C SER A 94 3.44 1.47 -3.48
N PHE A 95 3.84 1.94 -2.30
CA PHE A 95 5.16 2.51 -2.02
C PHE A 95 6.14 1.45 -1.46
N GLY A 96 5.66 0.24 -1.18
CA GLY A 96 6.43 -0.88 -0.63
C GLY A 96 6.53 -0.86 0.88
N ASN A 97 5.72 -0.07 1.59
CA ASN A 97 5.65 -0.09 3.04
C ASN A 97 4.84 -1.31 3.50
N ILE A 98 5.39 -2.07 4.45
CA ILE A 98 4.80 -3.34 4.90
C ILE A 98 4.35 -3.25 6.35
N GLY A 99 3.05 -3.47 6.59
CA GLY A 99 2.46 -3.61 7.91
C GLY A 99 2.36 -5.08 8.33
N SER A 100 2.43 -5.36 9.64
CA SER A 100 2.30 -6.70 10.21
C SER A 100 1.29 -6.70 11.35
N TYR A 101 0.37 -7.66 11.32
CA TYR A 101 -0.77 -7.75 12.23
C TYR A 101 -0.97 -9.18 12.73
N GLU A 102 -1.44 -9.31 13.97
CA GLU A 102 -1.94 -10.58 14.51
C GLU A 102 -3.40 -10.40 14.91
N VAL A 103 -4.27 -11.21 14.31
CA VAL A 103 -5.71 -11.22 14.56
C VAL A 103 -6.09 -12.54 15.20
N TYR A 104 -6.79 -12.46 16.33
CA TYR A 104 -7.29 -13.59 17.09
C TYR A 104 -8.81 -13.65 16.95
N LEU A 105 -9.36 -14.81 16.61
CA LEU A 105 -10.81 -15.03 16.40
C LEU A 105 -11.54 -15.49 17.67
#